data_AF-A0A7Z9M448-F1
#
_entry.id   AF-A0A7Z9M448-F1
#
_cell.length_a   1.000
_cell.length_b   1.000
_cell.length_c   1.000
_cell.angle_alpha   90.00
_cell.angle_beta   90.00
_cell.angle_gamma   90.00
#
_symmetry.space_group_name_H-M   'P 1'
#
loop_
_entity.id
_entity.type
_entity.pdbx_description
1 polymer ?
#
loop_
_entity_poly.entity_id
_entity_poly.type
_entity_poly.pdbx_seq_one_letter_code
_entity_poly.pdbx_strand_id
1 'polypeptide(L)' 'MTSLEIERKLISQGYRFVGGVDEVGRGCLAGPVAAGFVIFPSDVDDSLLSSVTDSKKLTARKREHLS' A
#
# COMPACT_ATOMS: atom_id res chain seq x y z
N MET A 1 -7.02 7.27 9.25
CA MET A 1 -5.98 8.30 9.07
C MET A 1 -5.12 7.82 7.90
N THR A 2 -5.62 8.03 6.69
CA THR A 2 -4.94 7.66 5.44
C THR A 2 -4.70 8.95 4.69
N SER A 3 -3.58 9.59 5.02
CA SER A 3 -3.14 10.81 4.38
C SER A 3 -1.93 10.47 3.50
N LEU A 4 -1.96 10.92 2.24
CA LEU A 4 -0.83 10.84 1.31
C LEU A 4 0.10 12.06 1.40
N GLU A 5 0.16 12.72 2.56
CA GLU A 5 0.93 13.95 2.76
C GLU A 5 2.41 13.79 2.40
N ILE A 6 3.01 12.66 2.78
CA ILE A 6 4.42 12.38 2.52
C ILE A 6 4.64 12.18 1.02
N GLU A 7 3.77 11.40 0.38
CA GLU A 7 3.88 11.06 -1.03
C GLU A 7 3.64 12.29 -1.91
N ARG A 8 2.64 13.12 -1.58
CA ARG A 8 2.39 14.40 -2.25
C ARG A 8 3.57 15.35 -2.11
N LYS A 9 4.23 15.37 -0.95
CA LYS A 9 5.46 16.16 -0.75
C LYS A 9 6.62 15.66 -1.60
N LEU A 10 6.80 14.35 -1.73
CA LEU A 10 7.85 13.77 -2.59
C LEU A 10 7.54 14.06 -4.07
N ILE A 11 6.29 13.91 -4.50
CA ILE A 11 5.87 14.24 -5.86
C ILE A 11 6.13 15.73 -6.17
N SER A 12 5.80 16.65 -5.25
CA SER A 12 6.04 18.08 -5.44
C SER A 12 7.52 18.46 -5.48
N GLN A 13 8.40 17.62 -4.93
CA GLN A 13 9.86 17.73 -5.06
C GLN A 13 10.40 17.21 -6.41
N GLY A 14 9.55 16.69 -7.29
CA GLY A 14 9.92 16.21 -8.62
C GLY A 14 10.29 14.73 -8.70
N TYR A 15 10.08 13.96 -7.62
CA TYR A 15 10.24 12.51 -7.67
C TYR A 15 9.13 11.90 -8.54
N ARG A 16 9.54 11.27 -9.65
CA ARG A 16 8.61 10.69 -10.64
C ARG A 16 7.94 9.39 -10.18
N PHE A 17 8.59 8.64 -9.29
CA PHE A 17 8.09 7.37 -8.79
C PHE A 17 8.14 7.39 -7.28
N VAL A 18 6.97 7.32 -6.65
CA VAL A 18 6.80 7.22 -5.20
C VAL A 18 5.99 5.95 -4.94
N GLY A 19 6.46 5.13 -4.01
CA GLY A 19 5.83 3.86 -3.71
C GLY A 19 5.97 3.49 -2.25
N GLY A 20 5.02 2.69 -1.77
CA GLY A 20 5.00 2.15 -0.41
C GLY A 20 5.59 0.74 -0.37
N VAL A 21 6.23 0.40 0.75
CA VAL A 21 6.70 -0.96 1.06
C VAL A 21 6.09 -1.40 2.38
N ASP A 22 5.70 -2.67 2.47
CA ASP A 22 5.22 -3.29 3.72
C ASP A 22 5.66 -4.75 3.79
N GLU A 23 5.83 -5.27 5.01
CA GLU A 23 6.21 -6.65 5.28
C GLU A 23 5.18 -7.43 6.09
N VAL A 24 5.12 -8.74 5.85
CA VAL A 24 4.32 -9.69 6.61
C VAL A 24 5.16 -10.87 7.08
N GLY A 25 4.77 -11.46 8.20
CA GLY A 25 5.43 -12.65 8.75
C GLY A 25 6.56 -12.36 9.75
N ARG A 26 6.83 -11.11 10.13
CA ARG A 26 7.88 -10.80 11.13
C ARG A 26 7.64 -11.45 12.52
N GLY A 27 6.39 -11.73 12.86
CA GLY A 27 5.99 -12.30 14.16
C GLY A 27 5.63 -13.79 14.15
N CYS A 28 5.78 -14.50 13.04
CA CYS A 28 5.43 -15.93 13.01
C CYS A 28 6.53 -16.81 13.64
N LEU A 29 6.13 -17.93 14.25
CA LEU A 29 7.06 -18.92 14.83
C LEU A 29 7.87 -19.67 13.75
N ALA A 30 7.30 -19.81 12.55
CA ALA A 30 7.93 -20.43 11.40
C ALA A 30 7.29 -19.90 10.10
N GLY A 31 8.05 -19.92 9.02
CA GLY A 31 7.65 -19.37 7.72
C GLY A 31 8.52 -18.19 7.29
N PRO A 32 8.58 -17.86 5.99
CA PRO A 32 9.37 -16.75 5.49
C PRO A 32 8.72 -15.41 5.83
N VAL A 33 9.55 -14.37 5.92
CA VAL A 33 9.08 -12.98 5.83
C VAL A 33 8.90 -12.66 4.34
N ALA A 34 7.78 -12.02 4.01
CA ALA A 34 7.52 -11.50 2.66
C ALA A 34 7.36 -9.98 2.72
N ALA A 35 7.87 -9.29 1.70
CA ALA A 35 7.71 -7.85 1.54
C ALA A 35 7.09 -7.57 0.17
N GLY A 36 6.19 -6.58 0.13
CA GLY A 36 5.59 -6.07 -1.11
C GLY A 36 5.97 -4.62 -1.32
N PHE A 37 6.18 -4.23 -2.57
CA PHE A 37 6.43 -2.84 -2.96
C PHE A 37 5.48 -2.44 -4.08
N VAL A 38 4.84 -1.28 -3.94
CA VAL A 38 3.87 -0.76 -4.90
C VAL A 38 4.17 0.69 -5.20
N ILE A 39 4.41 1.00 -6.48
CA ILE A 39 4.40 2.37 -7.01
C ILE A 39 2.97 2.66 -7.46
N PHE A 40 2.40 3.78 -7.03
CA PHE A 40 1.06 4.20 -7.45
C PHE A 40 1.11 5.51 -8.25
N PRO A 41 0.13 5.76 -9.13
CA PRO A 41 0.07 6.99 -9.91
C PRO A 41 -0.01 8.23 -9.01
N SER A 42 0.59 9.34 -9.44
CA SER A 42 0.55 10.61 -8.69
C SER A 42 -0.85 11.21 -8.57
N ASP A 43 -1.79 10.76 -9.39
CA ASP A 43 -3.19 11.14 -9.48
C ASP A 43 -4.15 10.08 -8.91
N VAL A 44 -3.66 9.22 -8.01
CA VAL A 44 -4.47 8.15 -7.42
C VAL A 44 -5.73 8.72 -6.75
N ASP A 45 -6.87 8.10 -7.04
CA ASP A 45 -8.17 8.51 -6.51
C ASP A 45 -8.29 8.18 -5.01
N ASP A 46 -8.74 9.14 -4.21
CA ASP A 46 -9.03 8.97 -2.78
C ASP A 46 -10.06 7.84 -2.54
N SER A 47 -10.94 7.57 -3.51
CA SER A 47 -11.89 6.44 -3.48
C SER A 47 -11.19 5.08 -3.51
N LEU A 48 -10.12 4.95 -4.29
CA LEU A 48 -9.31 3.73 -4.37
C LEU A 48 -8.57 3.51 -3.04
N LEU A 49 -7.98 4.57 -2.47
CA LEU A 49 -7.27 4.50 -1.20
C LEU A 49 -8.18 4.01 -0.07
N SER A 50 -9.41 4.55 0.01
CA SER A 50 -10.40 4.13 1.01
C SER A 50 -10.73 2.63 0.94
N SER A 51 -10.68 2.06 -0.26
CA SER A 51 -10.98 0.65 -0.53
C SER A 51 -9.85 -0.31 -0.13
N VAL A 52 -8.60 0.17 -0.11
CA VAL A 52 -7.39 -0.63 0.20
C VAL A 52 -7.04 -0.59 1.71
N THR A 53 -7.53 0.42 2.43
CA THR A 53 -7.12 0.71 3.82
C THR A 53 -7.54 -0.35 4.84
N ASP A 54 -8.68 -1.02 4.68
CA ASP A 54 -9.20 -1.99 5.66
C ASP A 54 -8.83 -3.44 5.28
N SER A 55 -7.56 -3.68 4.94
CA SER A 55 -7.05 -5.00 4.54
C SER A 55 -7.27 -6.10 5.61
N LYS A 56 -7.49 -5.70 6.87
CA LYS A 56 -7.83 -6.61 7.99
C LYS A 56 -9.29 -7.06 7.99
N LYS A 57 -10.18 -6.42 7.21
CA LYS A 57 -11.57 -6.87 6.97
C LYS A 57 -11.80 -7.44 5.56
N LEU A 58 -10.79 -7.45 4.70
CA LEU A 58 -10.90 -8.02 3.36
C LEU A 58 -10.70 -9.54 3.41
N THR A 59 -11.67 -10.27 2.86
CA THR A 59 -11.55 -11.72 2.65
C THR A 59 -10.36 -12.01 1.72
N ALA A 60 -9.76 -13.19 1.82
CA ALA A 60 -8.65 -13.60 0.95
C ALA A 60 -8.97 -13.39 -0.54
N ARG A 61 -10.20 -13.75 -0.94
CA ARG A 61 -10.72 -13.55 -2.29
C ARG A 61 -10.79 -12.08 -2.73
N LYS A 62 -11.13 -11.16 -1.81
CA LYS A 62 -11.21 -9.73 -2.12
C LYS A 62 -9.84 -9.08 -2.20
N ARG A 63 -8.83 -9.60 -1.47
CA ARG A 63 -7.43 -9.19 -1.61
C ARG A 63 -6.83 -9.61 -2.95
N GLU A 64 -7.09 -10.83 -3.39
CA GLU A 64 -6.61 -11.35 -4.68
C GLU A 64 -7.16 -10.55 -5.86
N HIS A 65 -8.40 -10.05 -5.78
CA HIS A 65 -9.00 -9.21 -6.82
C HIS A 65 -8.45 -7.78 -6.89
N LEU A 66 -7.76 -7.31 -5.85
CA LEU A 66 -7.17 -5.97 -5.76
C LEU A 66 -5.67 -5.96 -6.05
N SER A 67 -5.07 -7.13 -6.29
CA SER A 67 -3.66 -7.30 -6.70
C SER A 67 -3.55 -7.24 -8.21
#